data_AF-A0A7S1VMP5-F1
#
_entry.id   AF-A0A7S1VMP5-F1
#
_cell.length_a   1.000
_cell.length_b   1.000
_cell.length_c   1.000
_cell.angle_alpha   90.00
_cell.angle_beta   90.00
_cell.angle_gamma   90.00
#
_symmetry.space_group_name_H-M   'P 1'
#
loop_
_entity.id
_entity.type
_entity.pdbx_description
1 polymer ?
#
loop_
_entity_poly.entity_id
_entity_poly.type
_entity_poly.pdbx_seq_one_letter_code
_entity_poly.pdbx_strand_id
1 'polypeptide(L)'
;IGWMWFESTDLAHWVDHGIAVTPTKEGFGAGGAWSGSAFPFQGQDEPLLLYSCAAPFPSGFPQSLPEQELCASTFDPDRQRYEPVPGNPLQKHPGQVDPRQFRDPSSPIRARGVEPNAPGEAFVLMGTQYELQGAVFAYSVSLPMSDTPDLNFESILLSRLMGPVELPRGEKKNIWEMPELLLFQGDARPALLKVSID
;
A
#
# COMPACT_ATOMS: atom_id res chain seq x y z
N ILE A 1 1.43 0.28 16.61
CA ILE A 1 1.66 1.28 15.55
C ILE A 1 0.31 1.53 14.88
N GLY A 2 -0.14 2.79 14.79
CA GLY A 2 -1.43 3.17 14.21
C GLY A 2 -1.30 4.49 13.47
N TRP A 3 -2.34 4.86 12.72
CA TRP A 3 -2.34 6.09 11.93
C TRP A 3 -3.11 7.18 12.64
N MET A 4 -2.51 8.36 12.72
CA MET A 4 -3.19 9.59 13.16
C MET A 4 -3.88 10.25 11.96
N TRP A 5 -4.94 11.00 12.21
CA TRP A 5 -5.66 11.76 11.18
C TRP A 5 -5.70 13.24 11.52
N PHE A 6 -5.30 14.04 10.53
CA PHE A 6 -5.39 15.47 10.55
C PHE A 6 -6.10 15.95 9.28
N GLU A 7 -6.94 16.97 9.40
CA GLU A 7 -7.66 17.58 8.28
C GLU A 7 -7.25 19.05 8.11
N SER A 8 -7.17 19.52 6.87
CA SER A 8 -6.89 20.91 6.54
C SER A 8 -7.59 21.34 5.26
N THR A 9 -8.15 22.54 5.26
CA THR A 9 -8.74 23.15 4.05
C THR A 9 -7.74 23.97 3.24
N ASP A 10 -6.55 24.24 3.79
CA ASP A 10 -5.52 25.11 3.18
C ASP A 10 -4.10 24.51 3.19
N LEU A 11 -3.95 23.28 3.69
CA LEU A 11 -2.69 22.56 3.88
C LEU A 11 -1.69 23.27 4.83
N ALA A 12 -2.13 24.26 5.60
CA ALA A 12 -1.31 25.02 6.54
C ALA A 12 -1.82 24.91 7.98
N HIS A 13 -3.14 24.98 8.17
CA HIS A 13 -3.79 24.86 9.47
C HIS A 13 -4.48 23.50 9.58
N TRP A 14 -4.13 22.74 10.62
CA TRP A 14 -4.54 21.35 10.77
C TRP A 14 -5.42 21.17 12.00
N VAL A 15 -6.52 20.44 11.83
CA VAL A 15 -7.37 19.96 12.92
C VAL A 15 -6.99 18.51 13.22
N ASP A 16 -6.73 18.19 14.48
CA ASP A 16 -6.41 16.83 14.94
C ASP A 16 -7.70 16.05 15.26
N HIS A 17 -7.88 14.90 14.61
CA HIS A 17 -9.03 14.00 14.79
C HIS A 17 -8.66 12.73 15.60
N GLY A 18 -7.41 12.60 16.04
CA GLY A 18 -6.91 11.46 16.79
C GLY A 18 -6.46 10.29 15.92
N ILE A 19 -6.65 9.07 16.42
CA ILE A 19 -6.21 7.83 15.75
C ILE A 19 -7.27 7.38 14.76
N ALA A 20 -6.94 7.41 13.48
CA ALA A 20 -7.78 6.91 12.39
C ALA A 20 -7.70 5.39 12.25
N VAL A 21 -6.51 4.79 12.31
CA VAL A 21 -6.31 3.34 12.15
C VAL A 21 -5.67 2.78 13.41
N THR A 22 -6.37 1.87 14.09
CA THR A 22 -5.89 1.21 15.30
C THR A 22 -5.44 -0.22 14.99
N PRO A 23 -4.36 -0.74 15.61
CA PRO A 23 -4.03 -2.16 15.55
C PRO A 23 -5.23 -3.05 15.88
N THR A 24 -5.34 -4.18 15.18
CA THR A 24 -6.31 -5.22 15.57
C THR A 24 -5.86 -5.89 16.86
N LYS A 25 -6.78 -6.58 17.54
CA LYS A 25 -6.42 -7.35 18.76
C LYS A 25 -5.58 -8.59 18.43
N GLU A 26 -5.86 -9.21 17.28
CA GLU A 26 -5.29 -10.49 16.87
C GLU A 26 -5.04 -10.51 15.34
N GLY A 27 -4.23 -11.46 14.88
CA GLY A 27 -3.95 -11.66 13.46
C GLY A 27 -3.05 -10.58 12.83
N PHE A 28 -3.07 -10.51 11.50
CA PHE A 28 -2.44 -9.42 10.75
C PHE A 28 -3.16 -8.10 11.05
N GLY A 29 -2.38 -7.09 11.46
CA GLY A 29 -2.88 -5.84 12.03
C GLY A 29 -2.56 -5.69 13.52
N ALA A 30 -2.29 -6.78 14.25
CA ALA A 30 -1.97 -6.73 15.68
C ALA A 30 -0.54 -6.20 15.94
N GLY A 31 0.38 -6.42 15.00
CA GLY A 31 1.69 -5.74 14.99
C GLY A 31 1.58 -4.26 14.59
N GLY A 32 0.40 -3.82 14.15
CA GLY A 32 0.07 -2.45 13.79
C GLY A 32 -0.28 -2.25 12.32
N ALA A 33 -0.74 -1.02 12.04
CA ALA A 33 -0.94 -0.49 10.70
C ALA A 33 0.26 0.38 10.32
N TRP A 34 1.06 -0.11 9.39
CA TRP A 34 2.27 0.53 8.86
C TRP A 34 1.91 1.38 7.64
N SER A 35 2.90 1.96 6.96
CA SER A 35 2.71 2.90 5.86
C SER A 35 1.85 2.33 4.72
N GLY A 36 1.30 3.24 3.92
CA GLY A 36 0.39 2.93 2.84
C GLY A 36 -0.13 4.18 2.16
N SER A 37 -1.17 4.01 1.37
CA SER A 37 -1.73 5.03 0.49
C SER A 37 -3.24 5.09 0.59
N ALA A 38 -3.79 6.30 0.51
CA ALA A 38 -5.21 6.56 0.41
C ALA A 38 -5.57 6.86 -1.04
N PHE A 39 -6.71 6.35 -1.52
CA PHE A 39 -7.19 6.68 -2.85
C PHE A 39 -8.72 6.84 -2.88
N PRO A 40 -9.25 7.75 -3.74
CA PRO A 40 -10.69 7.90 -3.90
C PRO A 40 -11.33 6.58 -4.32
N PHE A 41 -12.36 6.16 -3.60
CA PHE A 41 -13.10 4.94 -3.88
C PHE A 41 -14.50 5.29 -4.38
N GLN A 42 -14.86 4.78 -5.57
CA GLN A 42 -16.10 5.19 -6.22
C GLN A 42 -17.33 4.84 -5.37
N GLY A 43 -18.26 5.78 -5.27
CA GLY A 43 -19.49 5.61 -4.48
C GLY A 43 -19.31 5.93 -2.99
N GLN A 44 -18.10 6.21 -2.53
CA GLN A 44 -17.83 6.65 -1.17
C GLN A 44 -17.25 8.07 -1.15
N ASP A 45 -17.71 8.87 -0.18
CA ASP A 45 -17.15 10.21 0.05
C ASP A 45 -15.72 10.13 0.62
N GLU A 46 -15.45 9.06 1.38
CA GLU A 46 -14.18 8.84 2.03
C GLU A 46 -13.28 7.90 1.22
N PRO A 47 -11.95 8.11 1.26
CA PRO A 47 -11.04 7.28 0.49
C PRO A 47 -10.89 5.88 1.11
N LEU A 48 -10.57 4.90 0.25
CA LEU A 48 -10.12 3.59 0.68
C LEU A 48 -8.62 3.68 1.05
N LEU A 49 -8.23 3.09 2.18
CA LEU A 49 -6.83 2.97 2.57
C LEU A 49 -6.30 1.60 2.19
N LEU A 50 -5.15 1.58 1.50
CA LEU A 50 -4.29 0.41 1.41
C LEU A 50 -3.10 0.63 2.32
N TYR A 51 -2.73 -0.37 3.11
CA TYR A 51 -1.61 -0.24 4.02
C TYR A 51 -0.97 -1.58 4.31
N SER A 52 0.26 -1.54 4.82
CA SER A 52 0.92 -2.72 5.35
C SER A 52 0.41 -3.04 6.75
N CYS A 53 -0.26 -4.18 6.89
CA CYS A 53 -0.65 -4.70 8.19
C CYS A 53 0.40 -5.69 8.68
N ALA A 54 0.78 -5.57 9.94
CA ALA A 54 1.82 -6.39 10.54
C ALA A 54 1.24 -7.53 11.38
N ALA A 55 1.81 -8.73 11.26
CA ALA A 55 1.60 -9.81 12.21
C ALA A 55 2.06 -9.39 13.63
N PRO A 56 1.62 -10.07 14.70
CA PRO A 56 2.14 -9.82 16.04
C PRO A 56 3.66 -9.91 16.06
N PHE A 57 4.30 -9.03 16.83
CA PHE A 57 5.75 -9.08 16.99
C PHE A 57 6.17 -10.44 17.56
N PRO A 58 7.23 -11.08 17.01
CA PRO A 58 7.69 -12.36 17.51
C PRO A 58 8.14 -12.25 18.96
N SER A 59 7.63 -13.14 19.81
CA SER A 59 7.97 -13.18 21.23
C SER A 59 9.48 -13.36 21.42
N GLY A 60 10.10 -12.52 22.23
CA GLY A 60 11.53 -12.59 22.54
C GLY A 60 12.45 -11.83 21.57
N PHE A 61 11.93 -11.28 20.47
CA PHE A 61 12.70 -10.46 19.53
C PHE A 61 12.01 -9.13 19.21
N PRO A 62 11.81 -8.24 20.20
CA PRO A 62 11.10 -6.97 20.01
C PRO A 62 11.78 -6.01 19.02
N GLN A 63 13.04 -6.27 18.64
CA GLN A 63 13.78 -5.50 17.64
C GLN A 63 13.65 -6.07 16.22
N SER A 64 12.99 -7.22 16.03
CA SER A 64 12.74 -7.77 14.69
C SER A 64 11.52 -7.11 14.07
N LEU A 65 11.62 -6.81 12.78
CA LEU A 65 10.46 -6.42 11.99
C LEU A 65 9.44 -7.57 11.95
N PRO A 66 8.15 -7.28 12.15
CA PRO A 66 7.10 -8.28 11.96
C PRO A 66 6.93 -8.61 10.48
N GLU A 67 6.30 -9.74 10.21
CA GLU A 67 5.80 -10.07 8.87
C GLU A 67 4.73 -9.06 8.46
N GLN A 68 4.74 -8.64 7.21
CA GLN A 68 3.84 -7.62 6.68
C GLN A 68 3.11 -8.14 5.44
N GLU A 69 1.84 -7.76 5.33
CA GLU A 69 0.96 -8.11 4.23
C GLU A 69 0.13 -6.89 3.81
N LEU A 70 -0.49 -6.95 2.63
CA LEU A 70 -1.36 -5.89 2.13
C LEU A 70 -2.73 -6.03 2.79
N CYS A 71 -3.17 -4.97 3.46
CA CYS A 71 -4.52 -4.83 4.01
C CYS A 71 -5.21 -3.60 3.44
N ALA A 72 -6.54 -3.56 3.57
CA ALA A 72 -7.31 -2.35 3.35
C ALA A 72 -8.26 -2.01 4.49
N SER A 73 -8.59 -0.73 4.62
CA SER A 73 -9.62 -0.26 5.55
C SER A 73 -10.49 0.80 4.89
N THR A 74 -11.77 0.79 5.22
CA THR A 74 -12.74 1.84 4.86
C THR A 74 -13.12 2.63 6.09
N PHE A 75 -13.61 3.85 5.92
CA PHE A 75 -14.17 4.59 7.05
C PHE A 75 -15.39 3.87 7.63
N ASP A 76 -15.53 3.94 8.95
CA ASP A 76 -16.74 3.51 9.64
C ASP A 76 -17.93 4.41 9.24
N PRO A 77 -19.18 3.92 9.38
CA PRO A 77 -20.36 4.69 8.97
C PRO A 77 -20.49 6.04 9.67
N ASP A 78 -19.97 6.16 10.89
CA ASP A 78 -20.00 7.38 11.69
C ASP A 78 -18.82 8.34 11.41
N ARG A 79 -17.92 7.96 10.48
CA ARG A 79 -16.76 8.74 10.02
C ARG A 79 -15.81 9.19 11.13
N GLN A 80 -15.60 8.34 12.11
CA GLN A 80 -14.69 8.58 13.23
C GLN A 80 -13.35 7.88 13.05
N ARG A 81 -13.34 6.75 12.34
CA ARG A 81 -12.13 5.91 12.19
C ARG A 81 -12.23 5.00 10.97
N TYR A 82 -11.11 4.41 10.61
CA TYR A 82 -11.04 3.35 9.63
C TYR A 82 -11.21 1.98 10.27
N GLU A 83 -12.03 1.15 9.64
CA GLU A 83 -12.24 -0.25 10.01
C GLU A 83 -11.66 -1.18 8.92
N PRO A 84 -10.97 -2.26 9.32
CA PRO A 84 -10.44 -3.24 8.38
C PRO A 84 -11.54 -3.84 7.50
N VAL A 85 -11.28 -3.94 6.20
CA VAL A 85 -12.17 -4.63 5.27
C VAL A 85 -12.21 -6.13 5.62
N PRO A 86 -13.40 -6.78 5.59
CA PRO A 86 -13.50 -8.23 5.75
C PRO A 86 -12.63 -8.97 4.73
N GLY A 87 -11.88 -9.97 5.18
CA GLY A 87 -10.99 -10.74 4.31
C GLY A 87 -9.54 -10.23 4.28
N ASN A 88 -9.21 -9.17 5.04
CA ASN A 88 -7.82 -8.86 5.35
C ASN A 88 -7.10 -10.07 5.97
N PRO A 89 -5.82 -10.29 5.64
CA PRO A 89 -5.02 -9.58 4.65
C PRO A 89 -5.41 -9.93 3.21
N LEU A 90 -5.45 -8.92 2.33
CA LEU A 90 -5.90 -9.03 0.94
C LEU A 90 -4.87 -9.68 0.03
N GLN A 91 -3.59 -9.46 0.33
CA GLN A 91 -2.49 -10.08 -0.43
C GLN A 91 -1.32 -10.42 0.49
N LYS A 92 -0.92 -11.68 0.45
CA LYS A 92 0.26 -12.20 1.14
C LYS A 92 1.52 -11.93 0.34
N HIS A 93 2.64 -11.84 1.04
CA HIS A 93 3.97 -11.81 0.42
C HIS A 93 4.18 -13.05 -0.46
N PRO A 94 4.85 -12.94 -1.62
CA PRO A 94 5.23 -14.09 -2.43
C PRO A 94 6.23 -14.99 -1.68
N GLY A 95 6.15 -16.32 -1.85
CA GLY A 95 6.99 -17.25 -1.07
C GLY A 95 8.51 -17.17 -1.28
N GLN A 96 8.99 -16.38 -2.25
CA GLN A 96 10.41 -16.15 -2.50
C GLN A 96 10.93 -14.83 -1.89
N VAL A 97 10.08 -14.13 -1.16
CA VAL A 97 10.33 -12.80 -0.60
C VAL A 97 10.33 -12.94 0.91
N ASP A 98 11.26 -12.22 1.58
CA ASP A 98 11.22 -12.13 3.03
C ASP A 98 9.93 -11.39 3.45
N PRO A 99 9.02 -12.02 4.23
CA PRO A 99 7.76 -11.39 4.65
C PRO A 99 7.93 -10.09 5.43
N ARG A 100 9.12 -9.88 6.02
CA ARG A 100 9.45 -8.66 6.76
C ARG A 100 9.89 -7.52 5.83
N GLN A 101 10.04 -7.81 4.54
CA GLN A 101 10.48 -6.92 3.48
C GLN A 101 9.43 -6.89 2.35
N PHE A 102 8.14 -6.87 2.69
CA PHE A 102 7.04 -6.74 1.74
C PHE A 102 6.04 -5.72 2.30
N ARG A 103 6.17 -4.45 1.89
CA ARG A 103 5.44 -3.34 2.51
C ARG A 103 5.19 -2.15 1.61
N ASP A 104 4.44 -1.20 2.14
CA ASP A 104 4.16 0.13 1.61
C ASP A 104 3.43 0.09 0.26
N PRO A 105 2.13 -0.26 0.23
CA PRO A 105 1.35 -0.17 -0.98
C PRO A 105 1.29 1.26 -1.54
N SER A 106 1.48 1.39 -2.86
CA SER A 106 1.22 2.63 -3.59
C SER A 106 -0.27 2.93 -3.70
N SER A 107 -0.58 4.13 -4.16
CA SER A 107 -1.91 4.39 -4.71
C SER A 107 -2.15 3.52 -5.95
N PRO A 108 -3.39 3.01 -6.20
CA PRO A 108 -3.69 2.28 -7.42
C PRO A 108 -3.47 3.14 -8.66
N ILE A 109 -2.70 2.63 -9.62
CA ILE A 109 -2.39 3.29 -10.88
C ILE A 109 -3.27 2.69 -11.99
N ARG A 110 -4.08 3.52 -12.63
CA ARG A 110 -4.86 3.13 -13.81
C ARG A 110 -4.05 3.33 -15.10
N ALA A 111 -4.25 2.44 -16.07
CA ALA A 111 -3.65 2.60 -17.39
C ALA A 111 -4.17 3.88 -18.08
N ARG A 112 -3.31 4.54 -18.88
CA ARG A 112 -3.64 5.77 -19.59
C ARG A 112 -4.85 5.57 -20.50
N GLY A 113 -5.84 6.46 -20.40
CA GLY A 113 -7.06 6.42 -21.23
C GLY A 113 -8.22 5.63 -20.64
N VAL A 114 -8.07 5.10 -19.42
CA VAL A 114 -9.20 4.61 -18.62
C VAL A 114 -9.78 5.81 -17.88
N GLU A 115 -11.07 6.10 -18.09
CA GLU A 115 -11.79 7.11 -17.33
C GLU A 115 -11.62 6.84 -15.82
N PRO A 116 -11.40 7.87 -14.96
CA PRO A 116 -11.23 7.69 -13.51
C PRO A 116 -12.35 6.86 -12.88
N ASN A 117 -13.51 6.86 -13.52
CA ASN A 117 -14.74 6.24 -13.06
C ASN A 117 -15.17 4.99 -13.85
N ALA A 118 -14.36 4.51 -14.79
CA ALA A 118 -14.67 3.28 -15.50
C ALA A 118 -14.23 2.06 -14.66
N PRO A 119 -15.04 0.98 -14.61
CA PRO A 119 -14.53 -0.30 -14.15
C PRO A 119 -13.33 -0.67 -15.02
N GLY A 120 -12.24 -1.05 -14.38
CA GLY A 120 -11.00 -1.33 -15.09
C GLY A 120 -9.91 -1.83 -14.15
N GLU A 121 -8.95 -2.54 -14.73
CA GLU A 121 -7.76 -3.00 -14.04
C GLU A 121 -6.91 -1.80 -13.61
N ALA A 122 -6.60 -1.74 -12.32
CA ALA A 122 -5.58 -0.85 -11.78
C ALA A 122 -4.41 -1.68 -11.24
N PHE A 123 -3.27 -1.04 -11.04
CA PHE A 123 -2.09 -1.69 -10.46
C PHE A 123 -1.75 -1.07 -9.12
N VAL A 124 -1.58 -1.89 -8.09
CA VAL A 124 -1.01 -1.47 -6.80
C VAL A 124 0.42 -1.96 -6.75
N LEU A 125 1.36 -1.09 -6.41
CA LEU A 125 2.76 -1.44 -6.22
C LEU A 125 3.04 -1.78 -4.76
N MET A 126 3.92 -2.75 -4.50
CA MET A 126 4.40 -3.12 -3.17
C MET A 126 5.93 -3.12 -3.16
N GLY A 127 6.49 -2.41 -2.20
CA GLY A 127 7.92 -2.33 -1.97
C GLY A 127 8.47 -3.63 -1.40
N THR A 128 9.60 -4.08 -1.92
CA THR A 128 10.18 -5.34 -1.48
C THR A 128 11.70 -5.47 -1.67
N GLN A 129 12.25 -6.59 -1.21
CA GLN A 129 13.57 -7.08 -1.53
C GLN A 129 13.46 -8.51 -2.11
N TYR A 130 14.01 -8.71 -3.30
CA TYR A 130 14.07 -9.99 -3.99
C TYR A 130 15.52 -10.27 -4.41
N GLU A 131 16.03 -11.46 -4.10
CA GLU A 131 17.44 -11.84 -4.38
C GLU A 131 18.48 -10.82 -3.87
N LEU A 132 18.24 -10.26 -2.67
CA LEU A 132 19.06 -9.20 -2.04
C LEU A 132 19.10 -7.87 -2.81
N GLN A 133 18.19 -7.68 -3.76
CA GLN A 133 18.02 -6.45 -4.50
C GLN A 133 16.68 -5.83 -4.14
N GLY A 134 16.66 -4.53 -3.95
CA GLY A 134 15.41 -3.80 -3.82
C GLY A 134 14.56 -3.98 -5.08
N ALA A 135 13.28 -4.28 -4.90
CA ALA A 135 12.36 -4.59 -5.98
C ALA A 135 10.96 -4.06 -5.67
N VAL A 136 10.11 -4.03 -6.69
CA VAL A 136 8.70 -3.66 -6.57
C VAL A 136 7.87 -4.76 -7.21
N PHE A 137 6.90 -5.29 -6.48
CA PHE A 137 5.83 -6.08 -7.09
C PHE A 137 4.69 -5.16 -7.47
N ALA A 138 3.95 -5.55 -8.50
CA ALA A 138 2.65 -4.95 -8.73
C ALA A 138 1.58 -6.02 -8.72
N TYR A 139 0.37 -5.61 -8.44
CA TYR A 139 -0.80 -6.47 -8.36
C TYR A 139 -1.89 -5.83 -9.19
N SER A 140 -2.52 -6.61 -10.07
CA SER A 140 -3.75 -6.14 -10.70
C SER A 140 -4.84 -6.18 -9.64
N VAL A 141 -5.53 -5.06 -9.49
CA VAL A 141 -6.68 -4.95 -8.63
C VAL A 141 -7.89 -4.61 -9.49
N SER A 142 -8.92 -5.43 -9.36
CA SER A 142 -10.25 -5.09 -9.85
C SER A 142 -10.93 -4.24 -8.79
N LEU A 143 -11.03 -2.93 -9.05
CA LEU A 143 -11.74 -2.01 -8.16
C LEU A 143 -13.25 -2.12 -8.45
N PRO A 144 -14.07 -2.55 -7.48
CA PRO A 144 -15.51 -2.68 -7.70
C PRO A 144 -16.18 -1.31 -7.82
N MET A 145 -17.38 -1.30 -8.41
CA MET A 145 -18.24 -0.12 -8.61
C MET A 145 -19.25 0.09 -7.47
N SER A 146 -19.18 -0.70 -6.39
CA SER A 146 -20.24 -0.77 -5.36
C SER A 146 -19.77 -0.39 -3.96
N ASP A 147 -20.73 -0.02 -3.12
CA ASP A 147 -20.56 0.40 -1.71
C ASP A 147 -19.82 -0.62 -0.82
N THR A 148 -19.82 -1.91 -1.19
CA THR A 148 -18.97 -2.93 -0.57
C THR A 148 -17.68 -3.16 -1.36
N PRO A 149 -16.50 -3.02 -0.74
CA PRO A 149 -15.22 -3.31 -1.38
C PRO A 149 -15.01 -4.83 -1.49
N ASP A 150 -15.63 -5.47 -2.50
CA ASP A 150 -15.17 -6.77 -3.00
C ASP A 150 -13.89 -6.56 -3.82
N LEU A 151 -12.78 -6.30 -3.10
CA LEU A 151 -11.47 -6.14 -3.71
C LEU A 151 -10.90 -7.51 -4.04
N ASN A 152 -10.81 -7.80 -5.33
CA ASN A 152 -10.13 -8.99 -5.82
C ASN A 152 -8.75 -8.60 -6.34
N PHE A 153 -7.72 -9.15 -5.69
CA PHE A 153 -6.33 -9.01 -6.11
C PHE A 153 -5.91 -10.26 -6.88
N GLU A 154 -5.44 -10.07 -8.10
CA GLU A 154 -4.74 -11.10 -8.84
C GLU A 154 -3.28 -10.69 -8.99
N SER A 155 -2.38 -11.58 -8.58
CA SER A 155 -0.94 -11.32 -8.67
C SER A 155 -0.54 -11.30 -10.14
N ILE A 156 -0.14 -10.12 -10.64
CA ILE A 156 0.53 -9.99 -11.93
C ILE A 156 1.98 -9.66 -11.65
N LEU A 157 2.86 -10.63 -11.85
CA LEU A 157 4.30 -10.39 -11.68
C LEU A 157 4.80 -9.38 -12.72
N LEU A 158 4.86 -8.08 -12.38
CA LEU A 158 5.43 -7.05 -13.25
C LEU A 158 6.97 -7.08 -13.31
N SER A 159 7.64 -8.05 -12.69
CA SER A 159 9.10 -8.23 -12.84
C SER A 159 9.54 -8.39 -14.31
N ARG A 160 8.61 -8.71 -15.22
CA ARG A 160 8.82 -8.71 -16.68
C ARG A 160 8.46 -7.40 -17.38
N LEU A 161 7.57 -6.58 -16.84
CA LEU A 161 7.06 -5.38 -17.52
C LEU A 161 7.99 -4.19 -17.30
N MET A 162 8.70 -4.15 -16.17
CA MET A 162 9.85 -3.30 -15.97
C MET A 162 10.95 -4.19 -15.38
N GLY A 163 11.99 -4.50 -16.15
CA GLY A 163 13.15 -5.24 -15.64
C GLY A 163 13.71 -4.57 -14.37
N PRO A 164 14.65 -5.22 -13.64
CA PRO A 164 15.28 -4.59 -12.49
C PRO A 164 15.67 -3.16 -12.88
N VAL A 165 15.12 -2.17 -12.19
CA VAL A 165 15.68 -0.82 -12.27
C VAL A 165 17.07 -1.01 -11.70
N GLU A 166 18.07 -1.11 -12.57
CA GLU A 166 19.46 -1.22 -12.16
C GLU A 166 19.75 0.03 -11.34
N LEU A 167 19.66 -0.10 -10.02
CA LEU A 167 20.13 0.92 -9.12
C LEU A 167 21.62 1.11 -9.41
N PRO A 168 22.13 2.35 -9.40
CA PRO A 168 23.54 2.61 -9.63
C PRO A 168 24.41 1.65 -8.80
N ARG A 169 25.36 0.98 -9.45
CA ARG A 169 26.27 0.03 -8.79
C ARG A 169 26.94 0.72 -7.59
N GLY A 170 26.61 0.28 -6.38
CA GLY A 170 27.19 0.81 -5.14
C GLY A 170 26.19 1.11 -4.02
N GLU A 171 24.89 1.25 -4.34
CA GLU A 171 23.86 1.34 -3.31
C GLU A 171 23.68 -0.02 -2.63
N LYS A 172 23.70 -0.01 -1.29
CA LYS A 172 23.52 -1.21 -0.48
C LYS A 172 22.14 -1.85 -0.76
N LYS A 173 22.13 -3.16 -0.58
CA LYS A 173 21.05 -4.16 -0.63
C LYS A 173 19.87 -3.83 0.30
N ASN A 174 19.18 -2.72 0.05
CA ASN A 174 18.02 -2.33 0.83
C ASN A 174 16.74 -2.60 0.02
N ILE A 175 15.69 -2.96 0.74
CA ILE A 175 14.32 -3.02 0.24
C ILE A 175 13.94 -1.68 -0.43
N TRP A 176 13.04 -1.71 -1.41
CA TRP A 176 12.33 -0.49 -1.80
C TRP A 176 11.20 -0.24 -0.82
N GLU A 177 11.17 0.96 -0.26
CA GLU A 177 10.08 1.44 0.59
C GLU A 177 9.28 2.48 -0.16
N MET A 178 8.00 2.58 0.17
CA MET A 178 7.05 3.57 -0.38
C MET A 178 7.17 3.77 -1.90
N PRO A 179 7.05 2.71 -2.73
CA PRO A 179 7.04 2.86 -4.18
C PRO A 179 5.87 3.73 -4.62
N GLU A 180 6.12 4.66 -5.53
CA GLU A 180 5.08 5.47 -6.14
C GLU A 180 5.39 5.65 -7.63
N LEU A 181 4.35 5.62 -8.48
CA LEU A 181 4.50 5.78 -9.93
C LEU A 181 3.74 7.01 -10.38
N LEU A 182 4.50 8.02 -10.81
CA LEU A 182 3.92 9.29 -11.25
C LEU A 182 3.96 9.40 -12.78
N LEU A 183 2.85 9.88 -13.34
CA LEU A 183 2.72 10.18 -14.76
C LEU A 183 2.80 11.69 -14.95
N PHE A 184 3.87 12.16 -15.60
CA PHE A 184 4.05 13.58 -15.91
C PHE A 184 3.47 13.91 -17.29
N GLN A 185 2.70 14.99 -17.38
CA GLN A 185 2.12 15.43 -18.63
C GLN A 185 3.22 15.94 -19.57
N GLY A 186 3.33 15.33 -20.75
CA GLY A 186 4.31 15.70 -21.78
C GLY A 186 5.47 14.71 -21.91
N ASP A 187 5.69 13.85 -20.93
CA ASP A 187 6.69 12.79 -21.00
C ASP A 187 6.11 11.53 -21.64
N ALA A 188 6.88 10.95 -22.56
CA ALA A 188 6.51 9.70 -23.24
C ALA A 188 6.74 8.47 -22.36
N ARG A 189 7.31 8.62 -21.15
CA ARG A 189 7.71 7.50 -20.28
C ARG A 189 7.28 7.77 -18.83
N PRO A 190 6.65 6.79 -18.16
CA PRO A 190 6.37 6.87 -16.73
C PRO A 190 7.68 6.88 -15.92
N ALA A 191 7.70 7.56 -14.79
CA ALA A 191 8.85 7.60 -13.88
C ALA A 191 8.47 6.92 -12.56
N LEU A 192 9.22 5.87 -12.21
CA LEU A 192 9.07 5.21 -10.91
C LEU A 192 9.93 5.97 -9.88
N LEU A 193 9.29 6.44 -8.82
CA LEU A 193 9.96 7.12 -7.73
C LEU A 193 10.32 6.09 -6.64
N LYS A 194 11.59 6.05 -6.26
CA LYS A 194 12.04 5.37 -5.04
C LYS A 194 12.18 6.43 -3.95
N VAL A 195 11.45 6.27 -2.86
CA VAL A 195 11.68 7.04 -1.63
C VAL A 195 12.44 6.13 -0.68
N SER A 196 13.72 6.45 -0.42
CA SER A 196 14.49 5.80 0.64
C SER A 196 14.55 6.73 1.85
N ILE A 197 14.20 6.21 3.01
CA ILE A 197 14.44 6.87 4.29
C ILE A 197 15.72 6.23 4.85
N ASP A 198 16.80 7.01 4.94
CA ASP A 198 18.08 6.57 5.53
C ASP A 198 18.01 6.51 7.07
#